data_AF-A0A822XD62-F1
#
_entry.id   AF-A0A822XD62-F1
#
_cell.length_a   1.000
_cell.length_b   1.000
_cell.length_c   1.000
_cell.angle_alpha   90.00
_cell.angle_beta   90.00
_cell.angle_gamma   90.00
#
_symmetry.space_group_name_H-M   'P 1'
#
loop_
_entity.id
_entity.type
_entity.pdbx_description
1 polymer ?
#
loop_
_entity_poly.entity_id
_entity_poly.type
_entity_poly.pdbx_seq_one_letter_code
_entity_poly.pdbx_strand_id
1 'polypeptide(L)'
;MGIASIAFIGGLILVKYGSDFLIEGGEGVAISIGVPEAVIGLTLVAFGTSLPELAVTITASLRGVQGVAVGNILGSNVANVMAVLSIGSMVGGGIEIAGSFMDFDIWVLVASSGLVACSILIGKGLSRPLGGIMLVGYAAYIIRLFMGS
;
A
#
# COMPACT_ATOMS: atom_id res chain seq x y z
N MET A 1 -16.70 -22.74 16.40
CA MET A 1 -15.96 -22.01 15.35
C MET A 1 -15.22 -23.06 14.52
N GLY A 2 -15.35 -23.05 13.20
CA GLY A 2 -14.70 -24.06 12.34
C GLY A 2 -13.19 -23.86 12.24
N ILE A 3 -12.45 -24.91 11.86
CA ILE A 3 -11.00 -24.85 11.62
C ILE A 3 -10.64 -23.71 10.65
N ALA A 4 -11.49 -23.46 9.65
CA ALA A 4 -11.32 -22.36 8.70
C ALA A 4 -11.35 -20.98 9.37
N SER A 5 -12.26 -20.74 10.33
CA SER A 5 -12.34 -19.45 11.04
C SER A 5 -11.12 -19.22 11.91
N ILE A 6 -10.62 -20.28 12.57
CA ILE A 6 -9.41 -20.22 13.39
C ILE A 6 -8.20 -19.93 12.51
N ALA A 7 -8.06 -20.62 11.38
CA ALA A 7 -6.97 -20.38 10.44
C ALA A 7 -7.01 -18.97 9.84
N PHE A 8 -8.20 -18.44 9.55
CA PHE A 8 -8.36 -17.08 9.03
C PHE A 8 -7.93 -16.02 10.05
N ILE A 9 -8.46 -16.09 11.28
CA ILE A 9 -8.12 -15.14 12.35
C ILE A 9 -6.64 -15.26 12.72
N GLY A 10 -6.13 -16.49 12.86
CA GLY A 10 -4.72 -16.74 13.14
C GLY A 10 -3.82 -16.20 12.04
N GLY A 11 -4.20 -16.37 10.76
CA GLY A 11 -3.47 -15.81 9.62
C GLY A 11 -3.41 -14.29 9.65
N LEU A 12 -4.55 -13.61 9.91
CA LEU A 12 -4.58 -12.15 10.03
C LEU A 12 -3.66 -11.64 11.15
N ILE A 13 -3.72 -12.27 12.32
CA ILE A 13 -2.86 -11.94 13.47
C ILE A 13 -1.39 -12.11 13.10
N LEU A 14 -1.02 -13.25 12.52
CA LEU A 14 0.36 -13.55 12.15
C LEU A 14 0.91 -12.59 11.11
N VAL A 15 0.12 -12.23 10.09
CA VAL A 15 0.55 -11.28 9.06
C VAL A 15 0.69 -9.87 9.66
N LYS A 16 -0.24 -9.45 10.51
CA LYS A 16 -0.18 -8.16 11.22
C LYS A 16 1.07 -8.05 12.09
N TYR A 17 1.27 -8.98 13.02
CA TYR A 17 2.43 -8.93 13.92
C TYR A 17 3.75 -9.24 13.20
N GLY A 18 3.73 -10.07 12.17
CA GLY A 18 4.90 -10.32 11.33
C GLY A 18 5.38 -9.05 10.62
N SER A 19 4.45 -8.20 10.18
CA SER A 19 4.79 -6.88 9.64
C SER A 19 5.35 -5.96 10.71
N ASP A 20 4.72 -5.87 11.89
CA ASP A 20 5.21 -5.03 12.99
C ASP A 20 6.66 -5.39 13.38
N PHE A 21 6.97 -6.68 13.52
CA PHE A 21 8.33 -7.13 13.83
C PHE A 21 9.34 -6.81 12.73
N LEU A 22 8.93 -6.85 11.46
CA LEU A 22 9.80 -6.49 10.34
C LEU A 22 10.10 -4.99 10.32
N ILE A 23 9.11 -4.16 10.63
CA ILE A 23 9.27 -2.70 10.76
C ILE A 23 10.20 -2.37 11.93
N GLU A 24 9.92 -2.90 13.13
CA GLU A 24 10.73 -2.66 14.33
C GLU A 24 12.19 -3.12 14.14
N GLY A 25 12.40 -4.31 13.57
CA GLY A 25 13.73 -4.81 13.26
C GLY A 25 14.46 -3.97 12.22
N GLY A 26 13.75 -3.55 11.16
CA GLY A 26 14.29 -2.70 10.10
C GLY A 26 14.66 -1.30 10.59
N GLU A 27 13.83 -0.70 11.45
CA GLU A 27 14.07 0.58 12.11
C GLU A 27 15.32 0.51 12.99
N GLY A 28 15.46 -0.54 13.82
CA GLY A 28 16.65 -0.72 14.66
C GLY A 28 17.95 -0.82 13.85
N VAL A 29 17.93 -1.52 12.71
CA VAL A 29 19.07 -1.58 11.80
C VAL A 29 19.35 -0.21 11.18
N ALA A 30 18.33 0.49 10.68
CA ALA A 30 18.49 1.80 10.04
C ALA A 30 19.06 2.86 10.99
N ILE A 31 18.59 2.88 12.24
CA ILE A 31 19.14 3.74 13.31
C ILE A 31 20.61 3.39 13.56
N SER A 32 20.96 2.10 13.62
CA SER A 32 22.34 1.66 13.90
C SER A 32 23.36 2.08 12.84
N ILE A 33 22.92 2.29 11.60
CA ILE A 33 23.75 2.75 10.48
C ILE A 33 23.64 4.28 10.23
N GLY A 34 22.94 5.01 11.11
CA GLY A 34 22.87 6.47 11.10
C GLY A 34 21.84 7.08 10.14
N VAL A 35 20.83 6.32 9.71
CA VAL A 35 19.73 6.87 8.90
C VAL A 35 18.85 7.76 9.79
N PRO A 36 18.51 9.00 9.37
CA PRO A 36 17.63 9.87 10.14
C PRO A 36 16.24 9.25 10.33
N GLU A 37 15.68 9.35 11.55
CA GLU A 37 14.34 8.83 11.89
C GLU A 37 13.25 9.36 10.95
N ALA A 38 13.35 10.61 10.51
CA ALA A 38 12.43 11.19 9.53
C ALA A 38 12.40 10.40 8.20
N VAL A 39 13.56 9.94 7.72
CA VAL A 39 13.67 9.14 6.50
C VAL A 39 13.08 7.74 6.73
N ILE A 40 13.32 7.14 7.90
CA ILE A 40 12.75 5.84 8.29
C ILE A 40 11.22 5.91 8.31
N GLY A 41 10.66 6.95 8.93
CA GLY A 41 9.21 7.18 8.99
C GLY A 41 8.58 7.36 7.60
N LEU A 42 9.22 8.15 6.74
CA LEU A 42 8.74 8.42 5.38
C LEU A 42 8.86 7.22 4.43
N THR A 43 9.73 6.24 4.73
CA THR A 43 10.01 5.11 3.84
C THR A 43 9.62 3.77 4.45
N LEU A 44 10.36 3.32 5.47
CA LEU A 44 10.23 2.01 6.07
C LEU A 44 8.90 1.83 6.79
N VAL A 45 8.44 2.83 7.54
CA VAL A 45 7.14 2.77 8.23
C VAL A 45 6.00 2.89 7.23
N ALA A 46 6.08 3.85 6.30
CA ALA A 46 5.09 4.04 5.25
C ALA A 46 4.89 2.77 4.41
N PHE A 47 5.98 2.14 3.97
CA PHE A 47 5.93 0.88 3.22
C PHE A 47 5.50 -0.29 4.12
N GLY A 48 5.94 -0.28 5.38
CA GLY A 48 5.64 -1.26 6.40
C GLY A 48 4.14 -1.48 6.61
N THR A 49 3.35 -0.41 6.65
CA THR A 49 1.89 -0.51 6.82
C THR A 49 1.18 -1.25 5.69
N SER A 50 1.79 -1.37 4.51
CA SER A 50 1.24 -2.06 3.35
C SER A 50 1.82 -3.47 3.13
N LEU A 51 2.75 -3.91 3.98
CA LEU A 51 3.35 -5.24 3.90
C LEU A 51 2.33 -6.37 4.14
N PRO A 52 1.39 -6.26 5.11
CA PRO A 52 0.33 -7.25 5.28
C PRO A 52 -0.46 -7.49 3.99
N GLU A 53 -0.90 -6.40 3.37
CA GLU A 53 -1.67 -6.37 2.13
C GLU A 53 -0.87 -6.96 0.98
N LEU A 54 0.41 -6.60 0.88
CA LEU A 54 1.30 -7.12 -0.15
C LEU A 54 1.50 -8.63 0.01
N ALA A 55 1.72 -9.12 1.23
CA ALA A 55 1.86 -10.54 1.51
C ALA A 55 0.57 -11.32 1.17
N VAL A 56 -0.60 -10.82 1.56
CA VAL A 56 -1.90 -11.43 1.21
C VAL A 56 -2.12 -11.43 -0.31
N THR A 57 -1.83 -10.32 -0.98
CA THR A 57 -2.02 -10.18 -2.43
C THR A 57 -1.11 -11.12 -3.22
N ILE A 58 0.18 -11.20 -2.87
CA ILE A 58 1.15 -12.08 -3.53
C ILE A 58 0.77 -13.54 -3.31
N THR A 59 0.47 -13.94 -2.07
CA THR A 59 0.10 -15.32 -1.76
C THR A 59 -1.20 -15.74 -2.44
N ALA A 60 -2.21 -14.86 -2.49
CA ALA A 60 -3.45 -15.10 -3.23
C ALA A 60 -3.21 -15.24 -4.74
N SER A 61 -2.37 -14.37 -5.31
CA SER A 61 -2.00 -14.41 -6.73
C SER A 61 -1.25 -15.70 -7.10
N LEU A 62 -0.27 -16.11 -6.29
CA LEU A 62 0.49 -17.36 -6.47
C LEU A 62 -0.39 -18.60 -6.37
N ARG A 63 -1.45 -18.55 -5.55
CA ARG A 63 -2.44 -19.62 -5.40
C ARG A 63 -3.53 -19.60 -6.48
N GLY A 64 -3.47 -18.66 -7.42
CA GLY A 64 -4.47 -18.52 -8.48
C GLY A 64 -5.83 -17.99 -8.01
N VAL A 65 -5.93 -17.48 -6.79
CA VAL A 65 -7.17 -16.96 -6.20
C VAL A 65 -7.27 -15.45 -6.49
N GLN A 66 -7.41 -15.10 -7.77
CA GLN A 66 -7.36 -13.70 -8.22
C GLN A 66 -8.39 -12.80 -7.52
N GLY A 67 -9.59 -13.31 -7.22
CA GLY A 67 -10.62 -12.53 -6.52
C GLY A 67 -10.17 -11.99 -5.16
N VAL A 68 -9.38 -12.77 -4.41
CA VAL A 68 -8.84 -12.32 -3.11
C VAL A 68 -7.75 -11.27 -3.31
N ALA A 69 -6.88 -11.43 -4.30
CA ALA A 69 -5.84 -10.45 -4.61
C ALA A 69 -6.46 -9.10 -5.03
N VAL A 70 -7.44 -9.11 -5.94
CA VAL A 70 -8.15 -7.90 -6.39
C VAL A 70 -8.94 -7.27 -5.25
N GLY A 71 -9.66 -8.09 -4.47
CA GLY A 71 -10.43 -7.64 -3.32
C GLY A 71 -9.56 -6.97 -2.26
N ASN A 72 -8.36 -7.51 -2.01
CA ASN A 72 -7.40 -6.92 -1.09
C ASN A 72 -6.90 -5.55 -1.59
N ILE A 73 -6.44 -5.45 -2.84
CA ILE A 73 -5.94 -4.18 -3.41
C ILE A 73 -7.02 -3.10 -3.41
N LEU A 74 -8.21 -3.40 -3.94
CA LEU A 74 -9.29 -2.41 -4.04
C LEU A 74 -9.88 -2.08 -2.68
N GLY A 75 -10.09 -3.09 -1.84
CA GLY A 75 -10.65 -2.94 -0.50
C GLY A 75 -9.78 -2.07 0.39
N SER A 76 -8.46 -2.31 0.42
CA SER A 76 -7.53 -1.50 1.22
C SER A 76 -7.46 -0.05 0.73
N ASN A 77 -7.45 0.20 -0.58
CA ASN A 77 -7.45 1.59 -1.10
C ASN A 77 -8.75 2.33 -0.74
N VAL A 78 -9.90 1.66 -0.85
CA VAL A 78 -11.19 2.25 -0.45
C VAL A 78 -11.22 2.50 1.06
N ALA A 79 -10.74 1.57 1.89
CA ALA A 79 -10.65 1.75 3.33
C ALA A 79 -9.70 2.90 3.71
N ASN A 80 -8.57 3.04 3.02
CA ASN A 80 -7.62 4.12 3.27
C ASN A 80 -8.22 5.50 2.98
N VAL A 81 -8.94 5.65 1.87
CA VAL A 81 -9.58 6.94 1.54
C VAL A 81 -10.81 7.19 2.39
N MET A 82 -11.71 6.20 2.49
CA MET A 82 -13.03 6.40 3.11
C MET A 82 -12.97 6.37 4.63
N ALA A 83 -12.14 5.51 5.22
CA ALA A 83 -12.04 5.37 6.67
C ALA A 83 -10.82 6.10 7.23
N VAL A 84 -9.60 5.71 6.84
CA VAL A 84 -8.38 6.24 7.47
C VAL A 84 -8.25 7.75 7.25
N LEU A 85 -8.33 8.21 6.00
CA LEU A 85 -8.18 9.62 5.65
C LEU A 85 -9.36 10.46 6.17
N SER A 86 -10.60 10.01 5.99
CA SER A 86 -11.78 10.76 6.48
C SER A 86 -11.79 10.89 8.00
N ILE A 87 -11.58 9.78 8.73
CA ILE A 87 -11.56 9.80 10.20
C ILE A 87 -10.36 10.63 10.68
N GLY A 88 -9.19 10.45 10.07
CA GLY A 88 -8.00 11.24 10.37
C GLY A 88 -8.24 12.74 10.19
N SER A 89 -8.89 13.14 9.09
CA SER A 89 -9.24 14.54 8.84
C SER A 89 -10.24 15.09 9.86
N MET A 90 -11.24 14.30 10.27
CA MET A 90 -12.24 14.74 11.25
C MET A 90 -11.62 14.93 12.64
N VAL A 91 -10.79 13.98 13.07
CA VAL A 91 -10.14 14.01 14.39
C VAL A 91 -9.03 15.05 14.44
N GLY A 92 -8.28 15.21 13.35
CA GLY A 92 -7.18 16.18 13.24
C GLY A 92 -7.62 17.63 13.03
N GLY A 93 -8.92 17.89 12.85
CA GLY A 93 -9.43 19.25 12.57
C GLY A 93 -9.13 19.76 11.16
N GLY A 94 -8.78 18.86 10.23
CA GLY A 94 -8.35 19.16 8.87
C GLY A 94 -7.01 18.49 8.52
N ILE A 95 -6.73 18.37 7.23
CA ILE A 95 -5.44 17.90 6.72
C ILE A 95 -4.83 19.04 5.90
N GLU A 96 -3.66 19.51 6.29
CA GLU A 96 -2.89 20.45 5.47
C GLU A 96 -2.40 19.74 4.21
N ILE A 97 -2.78 20.26 3.04
CA ILE A 97 -2.38 19.70 1.75
C ILE A 97 -1.17 20.49 1.27
N ALA A 98 -0.03 19.82 1.14
CA ALA A 98 1.17 20.42 0.55
C ALA A 98 0.90 20.82 -0.91
N GLY A 99 1.38 22.00 -1.35
CA GLY A 99 1.18 22.47 -2.72
C GLY A 99 1.72 21.48 -3.78
N SER A 100 2.83 20.81 -3.48
CA SER A 100 3.41 19.75 -4.33
C SER A 100 2.45 18.59 -4.59
N PHE A 101 1.57 18.27 -3.64
CA PHE A 101 0.59 17.20 -3.78
C PHE A 101 -0.48 17.54 -4.82
N MET A 102 -0.94 18.80 -4.87
CA MET A 102 -1.95 19.26 -5.82
C MET A 102 -1.41 19.35 -7.26
N ASP A 103 -0.13 19.66 -7.42
CA ASP A 103 0.46 19.87 -8.75
C ASP A 103 0.75 18.55 -9.48
N PHE A 104 1.11 17.48 -8.76
CA PHE A 104 1.60 16.25 -9.38
C PHE A 104 1.06 14.97 -8.74
N ASP A 105 1.14 14.81 -7.43
CA ASP A 105 0.85 13.53 -6.76
C ASP A 105 -0.61 13.10 -6.94
N ILE A 106 -1.54 14.05 -6.88
CA ILE A 106 -2.97 13.80 -7.13
C ILE A 106 -3.23 13.30 -8.55
N TRP A 107 -2.49 13.81 -9.54
CA TRP A 107 -2.64 13.38 -10.94
C TRP A 107 -2.07 11.98 -11.16
N VAL A 108 -0.97 11.64 -10.50
CA VAL A 108 -0.41 10.28 -10.51
C VAL A 108 -1.39 9.31 -9.85
N LEU A 109 -2.00 9.69 -8.72
CA LEU A 109 -3.02 8.90 -8.03
C LEU A 109 -4.24 8.64 -8.93
N VAL A 110 -4.78 9.69 -9.55
CA VAL A 110 -5.95 9.58 -10.45
C VAL A 110 -5.62 8.77 -11.69
N ALA A 111 -4.45 8.98 -12.30
CA ALA A 111 -4.04 8.24 -13.49
C ALA A 111 -3.84 6.75 -13.22
N SER A 112 -3.13 6.40 -12.14
CA SER A 112 -2.89 5.00 -11.74
C SER A 112 -4.19 4.29 -11.34
N SER A 113 -5.01 4.92 -10.49
CA SER A 113 -6.29 4.36 -10.06
C SER A 113 -7.28 4.23 -11.23
N GLY A 114 -7.34 5.25 -12.10
CA GLY A 114 -8.17 5.24 -13.29
C GLY A 114 -7.76 4.17 -14.29
N LEU A 115 -6.46 3.96 -14.49
CA LEU A 115 -5.93 2.90 -15.36
C LEU A 115 -6.32 1.51 -14.84
N VAL A 116 -6.18 1.26 -13.54
CA VAL A 116 -6.62 0.01 -12.92
C VAL A 116 -8.14 -0.15 -13.04
N ALA A 117 -8.91 0.89 -12.72
CA ALA A 117 -10.37 0.86 -12.82
C ALA A 117 -10.86 0.57 -14.25
N CYS A 118 -10.33 1.28 -15.25
CA CYS A 118 -10.65 1.05 -16.66
C CYS A 118 -10.31 -0.40 -17.09
N SER A 119 -9.17 -0.94 -16.66
CA SER A 119 -8.79 -2.32 -17.00
C SER A 119 -9.79 -3.36 -16.47
N ILE A 120 -10.32 -3.13 -15.27
CA ILE A 120 -11.31 -3.99 -14.62
C ILE A 120 -12.68 -3.84 -15.29
N LEU A 121 -13.12 -2.60 -15.54
CA LEU A 121 -14.43 -2.30 -16.14
C LEU A 121 -14.56 -2.81 -17.58
N ILE A 122 -13.46 -2.84 -18.34
CA ILE A 122 -13.43 -3.37 -19.71
C ILE A 122 -13.30 -4.91 -19.71
N GLY A 123 -13.23 -5.55 -18.54
CA GLY A 123 -13.14 -7.00 -18.41
C GLY A 123 -11.77 -7.60 -18.73
N LYS A 124 -10.74 -6.76 -18.92
CA LYS A 124 -9.35 -7.23 -19.11
C LYS A 124 -8.72 -7.73 -17.81
N GLY A 125 -9.23 -7.28 -16.67
CA GLY A 125 -8.69 -7.58 -15.35
C GLY A 125 -7.25 -7.08 -15.17
N LEU A 126 -6.57 -7.56 -14.13
CA LEU A 126 -5.16 -7.25 -13.88
C LEU A 126 -4.25 -8.17 -14.69
N SER A 127 -3.89 -7.70 -15.88
CA SER A 127 -2.99 -8.41 -16.78
C SER A 127 -1.49 -8.13 -16.49
N ARG A 128 -0.60 -9.03 -16.92
CA ARG A 128 0.86 -8.86 -16.75
C ARG A 128 1.40 -7.55 -17.36
N PRO A 129 0.96 -7.11 -18.55
CA PRO A 129 1.39 -5.83 -19.11
C PRO A 129 0.97 -4.64 -18.24
N LEU A 130 -0.25 -4.68 -17.68
CA LEU A 130 -0.74 -3.65 -16.76
C LEU A 130 0.14 -3.56 -15.51
N GLY A 131 0.46 -4.72 -14.92
CA GLY A 131 1.37 -4.81 -13.77
C GLY A 131 2.76 -4.26 -14.08
N GLY A 132 3.30 -4.55 -15.28
CA GLY A 132 4.57 -3.99 -15.74
C GLY A 132 4.55 -2.46 -15.84
N ILE A 133 3.49 -1.90 -16.45
CA ILE A 133 3.29 -0.45 -16.55
C ILE A 133 3.19 0.19 -15.16
N MET A 134 2.42 -0.42 -14.25
CA MET A 134 2.27 0.08 -12.88
C MET A 134 3.59 0.04 -12.10
N LEU A 135 4.38 -1.02 -12.26
CA LEU A 135 5.66 -1.16 -11.55
C LEU A 135 6.70 -0.16 -12.06
N VAL A 136 6.79 0.03 -13.37
CA VAL A 136 7.66 1.06 -13.97
C VAL A 136 7.20 2.46 -13.55
N GLY A 137 5.89 2.73 -13.58
CA GLY A 137 5.32 4.00 -13.11
C GLY A 137 5.62 4.28 -11.64
N TYR A 138 5.47 3.27 -10.77
CA TYR A 138 5.80 3.37 -9.36
C TYR A 138 7.29 3.64 -9.13
N ALA A 139 8.18 2.92 -9.82
CA ALA A 139 9.62 3.17 -9.74
C ALA A 139 9.97 4.60 -10.19
N ALA A 140 9.38 5.08 -11.29
CA ALA A 140 9.59 6.44 -11.79
C ALA A 140 9.09 7.50 -10.79
N TYR A 141 7.94 7.25 -10.16
CA TYR A 141 7.38 8.12 -9.12
C TYR A 141 8.30 8.22 -7.90
N ILE A 142 8.80 7.09 -7.39
CA ILE A 142 9.73 7.06 -6.25
C ILE A 142 11.03 7.80 -6.59
N ILE A 143 11.64 7.54 -7.75
CA ILE A 143 12.87 8.23 -8.17
C ILE A 143 12.65 9.74 -8.21
N ARG A 144 11.53 10.20 -8.77
CA ARG A 144 11.21 11.63 -8.83
C ARG A 144 11.02 12.23 -7.43
N LEU A 145 10.35 11.51 -6.53
CA LEU A 145 10.14 11.96 -5.15
C LEU A 145 11.47 12.21 -4.44
N PHE A 146 12.45 11.31 -4.60
CA PHE A 146 13.80 11.46 -4.02
C PHE A 146 14.67 12.52 -4.70
N MET A 147 14.44 12.82 -5.98
CA MET A 147 15.19 13.86 -6.70
C MET A 147 14.60 15.26 -6.55
N GLY A 148 13.31 15.35 -6.18
CA GLY A 148 12.57 16.61 -6.00
C GLY A 148 12.53 17.12 -4.56
N SER A 149 12.99 16.31 -3.60
CA SER A 149 13.29 16.69 -2.20
C SER A 149 14.70 17.24 -2.08
#